data_AF-A0A2N2ASX6-F1
#
_entry.id   AF-A0A2N2ASX6-F1
#
_cell.length_a   1.000
_cell.length_b   1.000
_cell.length_c   1.000
_cell.angle_alpha   90.00
_cell.angle_beta   90.00
_cell.angle_gamma   90.00
#
_symmetry.space_group_name_H-M   'P 1'
#
loop_
_entity.id
_entity.type
_entity.pdbx_description
1 polymer ?
#
loop_
_entity_poly.entity_id
_entity_poly.type
_entity_poly.pdbx_seq_one_letter_code
_entity_poly.pdbx_strand_id
1 'polypeptide(L)' 'MFKEGDVFVIDEFEKPEGFCVWAWQDLFYMIHTLWNGGSFDPWYKQKGVVIGCCTDGIRPVFFKIERI' A
#
# COMPACT_ATOMS: atom_id res chain seq x y z
N MET A 1 -1.74 -14.87 5.93
CA MET A 1 -2.53 -14.72 4.68
C MET A 1 -3.48 -13.58 4.91
N PHE A 2 -3.56 -12.63 3.98
CA PHE A 2 -4.42 -11.46 4.12
C PHE A 2 -5.89 -11.85 4.00
N LYS A 3 -6.75 -11.11 4.71
CA LYS A 3 -8.21 -11.20 4.65
C LYS A 3 -8.78 -9.83 4.28
N GLU A 4 -9.95 -9.84 3.66
CA GLU A 4 -10.68 -8.61 3.42
C GLU A 4 -10.98 -7.91 4.75
N GLY A 5 -10.68 -6.61 4.81
CA GLY A 5 -10.80 -5.81 6.03
C GLY A 5 -9.55 -5.79 6.92
N ASP A 6 -8.47 -6.52 6.60
CA ASP A 6 -7.20 -6.35 7.29
C ASP A 6 -6.69 -4.90 7.11
N VAL A 7 -6.32 -4.26 8.23
CA VAL A 7 -5.78 -2.90 8.25
C VAL A 7 -4.38 -2.92 8.84
N PHE A 8 -3.46 -2.24 8.16
CA PHE A 8 -2.08 -2.06 8.62
C PHE A 8 -1.79 -0.57 8.69
N VAL A 9 -1.33 -0.10 9.84
CA VAL A 9 -0.90 1.29 10.07
C VAL A 9 0.61 1.30 10.25
N ILE A 10 1.27 2.24 9.58
CA ILE A 10 2.71 2.47 9.70
C ILE A 10 2.94 3.85 10.31
N ASP A 11 3.51 3.89 11.51
CA ASP A 11 3.91 5.14 12.18
C ASP A 11 5.37 5.50 11.91
N GLU A 12 6.16 4.50 11.52
CA GLU A 12 7.53 4.62 11.04
C GLU A 12 7.59 4.07 9.61
N PHE A 13 8.58 4.50 8.82
CA PHE A 13 8.73 4.05 7.42
C PHE A 13 9.32 2.65 7.33
N GLU A 14 8.66 1.69 7.98
CA GLU A 14 9.06 0.31 8.09
C GLU A 14 7.88 -0.61 7.73
N LYS A 15 8.21 -1.83 7.30
CA LYS A 15 7.19 -2.82 6.97
C LYS A 15 6.50 -3.29 8.27
N PRO A 16 5.15 -3.31 8.34
CA PRO A 16 4.44 -3.82 9.50
C PRO A 16 4.85 -5.25 9.86
N GLU A 17 4.81 -5.58 11.15
CA GLU A 17 4.99 -6.94 11.63
C GLU A 17 3.94 -7.87 11.01
N GLY A 18 4.35 -9.07 10.58
CA GLY A 18 3.46 -10.03 9.93
C GLY A 18 3.03 -9.67 8.49
N PHE A 19 3.35 -8.47 7.99
CA PHE A 19 3.07 -8.12 6.59
C PHE A 19 4.01 -8.86 5.63
N CYS A 20 3.46 -9.33 4.51
CA CYS A 20 4.20 -10.04 3.48
C CYS A 20 5.33 -9.18 2.91
N VAL A 21 6.56 -9.69 2.94
CA VAL A 21 7.75 -8.97 2.45
C VAL A 21 7.65 -8.65 0.96
N TRP A 22 7.14 -9.59 0.16
CA TRP A 22 7.01 -9.40 -1.29
C TRP A 22 5.99 -8.32 -1.63
N ALA A 23 4.80 -8.39 -1.03
CA ALA A 23 3.78 -7.37 -1.20
C ALA A 23 4.30 -5.99 -0.74
N TRP A 24 5.07 -5.93 0.35
CA TRP A 24 5.67 -4.66 0.78
C TRP A 24 6.58 -4.04 -0.27
N GLN A 25 7.42 -4.86 -0.93
CA GLN A 25 8.30 -4.37 -2.00
C GLN A 25 7.51 -3.88 -3.22
N ASP A 26 6.47 -4.62 -3.63
CA ASP A 26 5.61 -4.22 -4.75
C ASP A 26 4.88 -2.89 -4.47
N LEU A 27 4.45 -2.70 -3.22
CA LEU A 27 3.76 -1.49 -2.78
C LEU A 27 4.70 -0.33 -2.42
N PHE A 28 6.01 -0.59 -2.32
CA PHE A 28 6.97 0.32 -1.70
C PHE A 28 6.98 1.70 -2.35
N TYR A 29 6.96 1.79 -3.67
CA TYR A 29 6.98 3.09 -4.36
C TYR A 29 5.72 3.91 -4.07
N MET A 30 4.54 3.26 -3.99
CA MET A 30 3.28 3.93 -3.64
C MET A 30 3.32 4.45 -2.22
N ILE A 31 3.75 3.61 -1.28
CA ILE A 31 3.88 3.97 0.13
C ILE A 31 4.90 5.11 0.27
N HIS A 32 6.05 5.02 -0.39
CA HIS A 32 7.10 6.05 -0.36
C HIS A 32 6.62 7.40 -0.93
N THR A 33 5.92 7.39 -2.08
CA THR A 33 5.35 8.60 -2.67
C THR A 33 4.37 9.25 -1.72
N LEU A 34 3.45 8.47 -1.14
CA LEU A 34 2.47 8.99 -0.20
C LEU A 34 3.12 9.51 1.08
N TRP A 35 4.09 8.78 1.64
CA TRP A 35 4.83 9.16 2.84
C TRP A 35 5.50 10.53 2.72
N ASN A 36 6.05 10.84 1.55
CA ASN A 36 6.70 12.13 1.27
C ASN A 36 5.72 13.24 0.82
N GLY A 37 4.41 13.06 1.03
CA GLY A 37 3.38 14.05 0.70
C GLY A 37 2.96 14.09 -0.77
N GLY A 38 3.44 13.15 -1.59
CA GLY A 38 3.05 13.02 -2.99
C GLY A 38 1.63 12.46 -3.16
N SER A 39 1.19 12.46 -4.42
CA SER A 39 -0.13 11.95 -4.83
C SER A 39 -0.08 11.41 -6.26
N PHE A 40 -1.01 10.50 -6.58
CA PHE A 40 -1.12 9.86 -7.89
C PHE A 40 -2.17 10.57 -8.77
N ASP A 41 -2.06 11.88 -8.90
CA ASP A 41 -2.90 12.68 -9.81
C ASP A 41 -2.44 12.51 -11.28
N PRO A 42 -3.36 12.45 -12.27
CA PRO A 42 -4.81 12.62 -12.19
C PRO A 42 -5.59 11.30 -12.01
N TRP A 43 -4.90 10.19 -11.74
CA TRP A 43 -5.52 8.85 -11.73
C TRP A 43 -6.49 8.65 -10.56
N TYR A 44 -6.27 9.32 -9.43
CA TYR A 44 -7.11 9.20 -8.24
C TYR A 44 -7.78 10.53 -7.89
N LYS A 45 -9.08 10.49 -7.57
CA LYS A 45 -9.86 11.67 -7.17
C LYS A 45 -9.45 12.20 -5.79
N GLN A 46 -9.06 11.31 -4.89
CA GLN A 46 -8.67 11.65 -3.53
C GLN A 46 -7.15 11.74 -3.45
N LYS A 47 -6.64 12.91 -3.05
CA LYS A 47 -5.21 13.10 -2.79
C LYS A 47 -4.77 12.21 -1.64
N GLY A 48 -3.57 11.67 -1.74
CA GLY A 48 -3.01 10.81 -0.70
C GLY A 48 -3.53 9.37 -0.73
N VAL A 49 -4.30 8.97 -1.76
CA VAL A 49 -4.86 7.62 -1.89
C VAL A 49 -4.40 6.96 -3.19
N VAL A 50 -4.11 5.66 -3.12
CA VAL A 50 -3.76 4.82 -4.28
C VAL A 50 -4.19 3.38 -4.02
N ILE A 51 -4.57 2.65 -5.08
CA ILE A 51 -4.79 1.21 -5.01
C ILE A 51 -3.55 0.50 -5.57
N GLY A 52 -2.96 -0.38 -4.77
CA GLY A 52 -1.84 -1.24 -5.17
C GLY A 52 -2.20 -2.71 -5.05
N CYS A 53 -1.38 -3.59 -5.63
CA CYS A 53 -1.55 -5.03 -5.49
C CYS A 53 -0.22 -5.75 -5.32
N CYS A 54 -0.29 -6.97 -4.77
CA CYS A 54 0.80 -7.92 -4.83
C CYS A 54 0.95 -8.42 -6.27
N THR A 55 2.18 -8.53 -6.76
CA THR A 55 2.49 -9.06 -8.09
C THR A 55 2.38 -10.59 -8.17
N ASP A 56 2.12 -11.27 -7.04
CA ASP A 56 1.73 -12.68 -7.02
C ASP A 56 0.35 -12.88 -7.69
N GLY A 57 0.38 -13.09 -9.00
CA GLY A 57 -0.82 -13.31 -9.81
C GLY A 57 -1.56 -14.61 -9.50
N ILE A 58 -0.97 -15.53 -8.72
CA ILE A 58 -1.64 -16.78 -8.30
C ILE A 58 -2.57 -16.49 -7.12
N ARG A 59 -2.28 -15.46 -6.33
CA ARG A 59 -3.03 -15.07 -5.12
C ARG A 59 -3.24 -13.55 -5.12
N PRO A 60 -4.15 -13.04 -5.98
CA PRO A 60 -4.35 -11.60 -6.11
C PRO A 60 -4.84 -11.00 -4.80
N VAL A 61 -4.10 -10.01 -4.29
CA VAL A 61 -4.50 -9.20 -3.14
C VAL A 61 -4.29 -7.73 -3.49
N PHE A 62 -5.32 -6.93 -3.25
CA PHE A 62 -5.34 -5.50 -3.49
C PHE A 62 -5.36 -4.75 -2.15
N PHE A 63 -4.66 -3.62 -2.10
CA PHE A 63 -4.55 -2.76 -0.94
C PHE A 63 -4.99 -1.36 -1.32
N LYS A 64 -5.87 -0.77 -0.51
CA LYS A 64 -6.03 0.68 -0.47
C LYS A 64 -4.93 1.23 0.42
N ILE A 65 -4.05 2.05 -0.13
CA ILE A 65 -3.02 2.76 0.62
C ILE A 65 -3.48 4.21 0.73
N GLU A 66 -3.53 4.72 1.96
CA GLU A 66 -3.90 6.11 2.23
C GLU A 66 -2.94 6.73 3.24
N ARG A 67 -2.55 7.99 2.99
CA ARG A 67 -1.84 8.80 3.99
C ARG A 67 -2.86 9.47 4.91
N ILE A 68 -2.66 9.30 6.22
CA ILE A 68 -3.44 9.92 7.30
C ILE A 68 -2.82 11.27 7.68
#